data_AF-X0VRL3-F1
#
_entry.id   AF-X0VRL3-F1
#
_cell.length_a   1.000
_cell.length_b   1.000
_cell.length_c   1.000
_cell.angle_alpha   90.00
_cell.angle_beta   90.00
_cell.angle_gamma   90.00
#
_symmetry.space_group_name_H-M   'P 1'
#
loop_
_entity.id
_entity.type
_entity.pdbx_description
1 polymer ?
#
loop_
_entity_poly.entity_id
_entity_poly.type
_entity_poly.pdbx_seq_one_letter_code
_entity_poly.pdbx_strand_id
1 'polypeptide(L)'
;MSGINIGDFEYRKFFNDGTNTFVRTQDIMWDISQGNVSGMKMYTIPGRKDSISATVLDDVTQVPSTTVIPSPGGIQLEVVSSSGDDVSVGDGTGVQQVDIHYLDTDGAEQTEIVIMAGATPVNTVATDIDFVQWMHSSVVGTGGVAAGNISLRNTAGTVTYEYIAAGGNQSLSARVKVPAGKTGYIMGWQG
;
A
#
# COMPACT_ATOMS: atom_id res chain seq x y z
N MET A 1 -45.80 -26.87 35.79
CA MET A 1 -44.89 -25.75 35.45
C MET A 1 -43.49 -26.33 35.53
N SER A 2 -43.00 -26.82 34.40
CA SER A 2 -41.99 -26.15 33.55
C SER A 2 -40.61 -26.16 34.22
N GLY A 3 -39.75 -27.04 33.70
CA GLY A 3 -38.37 -27.20 34.15
C GLY A 3 -37.45 -26.12 33.59
N ILE A 4 -36.40 -25.81 34.34
CA ILE A 4 -35.24 -25.08 33.83
C ILE A 4 -34.15 -26.11 33.59
N ASN A 5 -33.89 -26.37 32.32
CA ASN A 5 -32.79 -27.19 31.84
C ASN A 5 -31.55 -26.30 31.74
N ILE A 6 -30.57 -26.48 32.63
CA ILE A 6 -29.28 -25.78 32.54
C ILE A 6 -28.35 -26.70 31.75
N GLY A 7 -28.48 -26.65 30.42
CA GLY A 7 -27.57 -27.34 29.52
C GLY A 7 -26.17 -26.77 29.61
N ASP A 8 -25.21 -27.69 29.73
CA ASP A 8 -23.75 -27.59 29.51
C ASP A 8 -23.19 -26.21 29.17
N PHE A 9 -22.68 -25.52 30.20
CA PHE A 9 -21.67 -24.48 30.01
C PHE A 9 -20.29 -25.15 30.01
N GLU A 10 -19.68 -25.26 28.83
CA GLU A 10 -18.30 -25.69 28.69
C GLU A 10 -17.38 -24.80 29.54
N TYR A 11 -16.59 -25.47 30.38
CA TYR A 11 -15.59 -24.89 31.27
C TYR A 11 -14.43 -24.34 30.42
N ARG A 12 -14.53 -23.10 29.93
CA ARG A 12 -13.31 -22.37 29.54
C ARG A 12 -12.50 -22.15 30.81
N LYS A 13 -11.27 -22.69 30.87
CA LYS A 13 -10.33 -22.42 31.96
C LYS A 13 -10.04 -20.93 31.99
N PHE A 14 -10.75 -20.19 32.84
CA PHE A 14 -10.40 -18.84 33.23
C PHE A 14 -9.20 -18.93 34.15
N PHE A 15 -8.05 -18.42 33.72
CA PHE A 15 -6.96 -18.15 34.65
C PHE A 15 -7.38 -16.94 35.48
N ASN A 16 -7.68 -17.15 36.77
CA ASN A 16 -7.94 -16.09 37.72
C ASN A 16 -6.58 -15.61 38.27
N ASP A 17 -6.12 -14.43 37.86
CA ASP A 17 -4.88 -13.83 38.35
C ASP A 17 -5.07 -13.00 39.64
N GLY A 18 -6.26 -13.09 40.26
CA GLY A 18 -6.58 -12.36 41.49
C GLY A 18 -6.83 -10.87 41.28
N THR A 19 -6.74 -10.38 40.06
CA THR A 19 -7.25 -9.07 39.67
C THR A 19 -8.57 -9.30 38.95
N ASN A 20 -9.62 -8.56 39.30
CA ASN A 20 -10.94 -8.68 38.64
C ASN A 20 -10.91 -8.01 37.25
N THR A 21 -9.81 -8.24 36.53
CA THR A 21 -9.47 -7.67 35.24
C THR A 21 -9.60 -8.81 34.26
N PHE A 22 -10.64 -8.75 33.44
CA PHE A 22 -10.78 -9.68 32.32
C PHE A 22 -9.68 -9.36 31.31
N VAL A 23 -8.54 -10.07 31.39
CA VAL A 23 -7.52 -10.01 30.35
C VAL A 23 -8.08 -10.77 29.14
N ARG A 24 -8.54 -10.02 28.13
CA ARG A 24 -8.84 -10.62 26.83
C ARG A 24 -7.52 -11.07 26.21
N THR A 25 -7.27 -12.37 26.19
CA THR A 25 -6.26 -12.96 25.30
C THR A 25 -6.90 -13.08 23.93
N GLN A 26 -6.80 -12.05 23.12
CA GLN A 26 -7.23 -12.08 21.72
C GLN A 26 -6.03 -11.66 20.85
N ASP A 27 -6.03 -12.06 19.58
CA ASP A 27 -4.89 -11.81 18.70
C ASP A 27 -4.68 -10.30 18.52
N ILE A 28 -3.44 -9.85 18.61
CA ILE A 28 -3.09 -8.43 18.52
C ILE A 28 -3.61 -7.76 17.23
N MET A 29 -3.73 -8.52 16.14
CA MET A 29 -4.32 -8.05 14.88
C MET A 29 -5.80 -7.67 15.04
N TRP A 30 -6.54 -8.41 15.86
CA TRP A 30 -7.93 -8.13 16.18
C TRP A 30 -8.06 -6.89 17.07
N ASP A 31 -7.20 -6.73 18.08
CA ASP A 31 -7.23 -5.54 18.94
C ASP A 31 -6.91 -4.27 18.16
N ILE A 32 -5.91 -4.32 17.27
CA ILE A 32 -5.56 -3.20 16.40
C ILE A 32 -6.75 -2.88 15.47
N SER A 33 -7.36 -3.90 14.86
CA SER A 33 -8.49 -3.73 13.93
C SER A 33 -9.75 -3.18 14.62
N GLN A 34 -9.95 -3.53 15.89
CA GLN A 34 -11.04 -3.01 16.72
C GLN A 34 -10.75 -1.62 17.32
N GLY A 35 -9.53 -1.10 17.14
CA GLY A 35 -9.10 0.16 17.73
C GLY A 35 -8.82 0.10 19.25
N ASN A 36 -8.69 -1.10 19.81
CA ASN A 36 -8.37 -1.29 21.23
C ASN A 36 -6.89 -0.98 21.54
N VAL A 37 -6.01 -1.01 20.53
CA VAL A 37 -4.60 -0.60 20.64
C VAL A 37 -4.41 0.76 19.98
N SER A 38 -4.14 1.77 20.79
CA SER A 38 -3.86 3.11 20.29
C SER A 38 -2.46 3.20 19.68
N GLY A 39 -2.33 3.92 18.57
CA GLY A 39 -1.05 4.25 17.95
C GLY A 39 -0.42 3.19 17.06
N MET A 40 -1.06 2.02 16.89
CA MET A 40 -0.62 0.98 15.96
C MET A 40 -1.44 1.03 14.66
N LYS A 41 -0.76 0.83 13.53
CA LYS A 41 -1.38 0.63 12.22
C LYS A 41 -0.81 -0.65 11.62
N MET A 42 -1.66 -1.41 10.96
CA MET A 42 -1.29 -2.65 10.28
C MET A 42 -1.40 -2.44 8.78
N TYR A 43 -0.38 -2.88 8.05
CA TYR A 43 -0.34 -2.84 6.60
C TYR A 43 -0.09 -4.24 6.06
N THR A 44 -0.82 -4.61 5.02
CA THR A 44 -0.46 -5.73 4.16
C THR A 44 0.33 -5.17 3.00
N ILE A 45 1.52 -5.72 2.75
CA ILE A 45 2.42 -5.24 1.69
C ILE A 45 2.41 -6.30 0.58
N PRO A 46 1.57 -6.15 -0.45
CA PRO A 46 1.52 -7.11 -1.54
C PRO A 46 2.73 -6.95 -2.46
N GLY A 47 3.25 -8.06 -2.96
CA GLY A 47 4.28 -8.06 -3.98
C GLY A 47 3.95 -9.05 -5.07
N ARG A 48 4.30 -8.70 -6.31
CA ARG A 48 4.23 -9.63 -7.43
C ARG A 48 5.41 -9.43 -8.35
N LYS A 49 5.97 -10.53 -8.84
CA LYS A 49 6.92 -10.53 -9.95
C LYS A 49 6.60 -11.67 -10.90
N ASP A 50 6.52 -11.38 -12.19
CA ASP A 50 6.13 -12.39 -13.19
C ASP A 50 7.27 -13.38 -13.52
N SER A 51 8.51 -13.03 -13.20
CA SER A 51 9.67 -13.92 -13.34
C SER A 51 10.76 -13.51 -12.36
N ILE A 52 11.40 -14.47 -11.70
CA ILE A 52 12.46 -14.26 -10.73
C ILE A 52 13.76 -14.82 -11.29
N SER A 53 14.88 -14.12 -11.12
CA SER A 53 16.19 -14.63 -11.51
C SER A 53 16.59 -15.85 -10.69
N ALA A 54 17.16 -16.85 -11.37
CA ALA A 54 17.76 -18.02 -10.73
C ALA A 54 19.23 -17.81 -10.33
N THR A 55 19.85 -16.70 -10.75
CA THR A 55 21.31 -16.47 -10.61
C THR A 55 21.66 -15.21 -9.84
N VAL A 56 20.73 -14.29 -9.65
CA VAL A 56 20.90 -13.07 -8.86
C VAL A 56 19.71 -12.87 -7.94
N LEU A 57 19.93 -12.18 -6.82
CA LEU A 57 18.84 -11.72 -5.97
C LEU A 57 17.94 -10.75 -6.75
N ASP A 58 16.65 -10.78 -6.45
CA ASP A 58 15.64 -10.00 -7.13
C ASP A 58 14.59 -9.47 -6.16
N ASP A 59 14.05 -8.30 -6.44
CA ASP A 59 12.98 -7.68 -5.67
C ASP A 59 11.62 -8.19 -6.12
N VAL A 60 10.69 -8.40 -5.19
CA VAL A 60 9.30 -8.78 -5.51
C VAL A 60 8.47 -7.53 -5.81
N THR A 61 8.59 -7.02 -7.04
CA THR A 61 7.89 -5.84 -7.54
C THR A 61 7.54 -5.99 -9.02
N GLN A 62 6.44 -5.35 -9.44
CA GLN A 62 6.06 -5.20 -10.84
C GLN A 62 6.78 -4.05 -11.55
N VAL A 63 7.64 -3.30 -10.86
CA VAL A 63 8.48 -2.29 -11.49
C VAL A 63 9.41 -2.98 -12.51
N PRO A 64 9.45 -2.52 -13.79
CA PRO A 64 10.16 -3.23 -14.86
C PRO A 64 11.70 -3.30 -14.76
N SER A 65 12.32 -2.47 -13.91
CA SER A 65 13.77 -2.42 -13.68
C SER A 65 14.11 -2.70 -12.22
N THR A 66 15.41 -2.86 -11.91
CA THR A 66 15.88 -2.84 -10.52
C THR A 66 15.35 -1.60 -9.83
N THR A 67 14.67 -1.78 -8.71
CA THR A 67 14.18 -0.70 -7.87
C THR A 67 15.31 0.25 -7.54
N VAL A 68 15.10 1.54 -7.79
CA VAL A 68 15.99 2.59 -7.30
C VAL A 68 15.22 3.35 -6.23
N ILE A 69 15.83 3.61 -5.08
CA ILE A 69 15.28 4.55 -4.10
C ILE A 69 15.61 5.96 -4.59
N PRO A 70 14.69 6.94 -4.51
CA PRO A 70 14.99 8.32 -4.83
C PRO A 70 16.28 8.80 -4.14
N SER A 71 17.01 9.71 -4.81
CA SER A 71 18.29 10.22 -4.30
C SER A 71 18.12 10.84 -2.91
N PRO A 72 19.11 10.70 -2.00
CA PRO A 72 19.10 11.44 -0.74
C PRO A 72 18.93 12.94 -1.02
N GLY A 73 17.85 13.53 -0.50
CA GLY A 73 17.46 14.92 -0.77
C GLY A 73 16.07 15.09 -1.38
N GLY A 74 15.39 13.99 -1.74
CA GLY A 74 14.05 14.02 -2.29
C GLY A 74 14.00 14.55 -3.72
N ILE A 75 13.01 14.13 -4.50
CA ILE A 75 12.82 14.59 -5.88
C ILE A 75 11.34 14.80 -6.20
N GLN A 76 11.06 15.62 -7.22
CA GLN A 76 9.76 15.61 -7.88
C GLN A 76 9.65 14.41 -8.81
N LEU A 77 8.50 13.77 -8.81
CA LEU A 77 8.17 12.64 -9.69
C LEU A 77 7.10 13.05 -10.70
N GLU A 78 6.86 12.20 -11.69
CA GLU A 78 5.76 12.32 -12.61
C GLU A 78 5.02 10.99 -12.76
N VAL A 79 3.70 11.07 -12.94
CA VAL A 79 2.84 9.94 -13.26
C VAL A 79 2.51 9.97 -14.74
N VAL A 80 2.62 8.83 -15.40
CA VAL A 80 2.24 8.68 -16.82
C VAL A 80 1.65 7.29 -17.08
N SER A 81 0.65 7.21 -17.96
CA SER A 81 0.13 5.92 -18.45
C SER A 81 0.67 5.59 -19.85
N SER A 82 0.77 4.31 -20.18
CA SER A 82 0.96 3.87 -21.57
C SER A 82 -0.32 3.89 -22.40
N SER A 83 -1.48 4.20 -21.82
CA SER A 83 -2.79 4.30 -22.49
C SER A 83 -3.37 5.71 -22.40
N GLY A 84 -4.04 6.15 -23.47
CA GLY A 84 -4.83 7.38 -23.47
C GLY A 84 -6.14 7.27 -22.69
N ASP A 85 -6.58 6.04 -22.37
CA ASP A 85 -7.84 5.80 -21.66
C ASP A 85 -7.74 6.00 -20.14
N ASP A 86 -6.51 6.05 -19.59
CA ASP A 86 -6.24 6.42 -18.20
C ASP A 86 -6.20 7.95 -18.05
N VAL A 87 -7.34 8.60 -18.25
CA VAL A 87 -7.46 10.06 -18.28
C VAL A 87 -8.72 10.51 -17.54
N SER A 88 -8.61 11.60 -16.79
CA SER A 88 -9.72 12.16 -16.00
C SER A 88 -10.72 12.99 -16.80
N VAL A 89 -10.40 13.31 -18.05
CA VAL A 89 -11.20 14.19 -18.93
C VAL A 89 -11.76 13.38 -20.09
N GLY A 90 -12.99 13.70 -20.49
CA GLY A 90 -13.67 13.04 -21.59
C GLY A 90 -14.16 11.64 -21.21
N ASP A 91 -14.13 10.71 -22.16
CA ASP A 91 -14.65 9.34 -22.00
C ASP A 91 -13.59 8.37 -21.46
N GLY A 92 -12.62 8.86 -20.68
CA GLY A 92 -11.56 8.04 -20.09
C GLY A 92 -12.14 6.88 -19.27
N THR A 93 -11.90 5.65 -19.74
CA THR A 93 -12.46 4.43 -19.16
C THR A 93 -11.56 3.80 -18.09
N GLY A 94 -10.27 4.11 -18.10
CA GLY A 94 -9.26 3.59 -17.18
C GLY A 94 -9.15 4.36 -15.87
N VAL A 95 -7.97 4.39 -15.27
CA VAL A 95 -7.69 5.14 -14.04
C VAL A 95 -7.68 6.64 -14.31
N GLN A 96 -8.42 7.40 -13.51
CA GLN A 96 -8.58 8.85 -13.66
C GLN A 96 -7.79 9.64 -12.62
N GLN A 97 -7.59 9.07 -11.44
CA GLN A 97 -6.78 9.65 -10.38
C GLN A 97 -5.98 8.55 -9.67
N VAL A 98 -4.74 8.85 -9.35
CA VAL A 98 -3.90 8.02 -8.48
C VAL A 98 -3.65 8.74 -7.17
N ASP A 99 -3.62 7.96 -6.10
CA ASP A 99 -3.24 8.38 -4.76
C ASP A 99 -1.89 7.73 -4.41
N ILE A 100 -0.92 8.59 -4.08
CA ILE A 100 0.48 8.26 -3.86
C ILE A 100 0.79 8.46 -2.38
N HIS A 101 1.20 7.40 -1.71
CA HIS A 101 1.73 7.46 -0.35
C HIS A 101 3.25 7.41 -0.37
N TYR A 102 3.89 8.38 0.28
CA TYR A 102 5.35 8.49 0.29
C TYR A 102 5.88 9.00 1.62
N LEU A 103 7.19 8.92 1.78
CA LEU A 103 7.94 9.62 2.82
C LEU A 103 8.64 10.83 2.19
N ASP A 104 8.52 11.99 2.83
CA ASP A 104 9.30 13.17 2.48
C ASP A 104 10.77 13.04 2.96
N THR A 105 11.57 14.08 2.74
CA THR A 105 12.98 14.11 3.17
C THR A 105 13.18 14.02 4.68
N ASP A 106 12.18 14.37 5.48
CA ASP A 106 12.20 14.21 6.94
C ASP A 106 11.77 12.80 7.36
N GLY A 107 11.37 11.96 6.42
CA GLY A 107 10.86 10.62 6.64
C GLY A 107 9.44 10.60 7.18
N ALA A 108 8.68 11.70 7.06
CA ALA A 108 7.29 11.78 7.49
C ALA A 108 6.35 11.24 6.41
N GLU A 109 5.28 10.56 6.83
CA GLU A 109 4.26 10.02 5.92
C GLU A 109 3.47 11.17 5.27
N GLN A 110 3.44 11.18 3.95
CA GLN A 110 2.70 12.11 3.12
C GLN A 110 1.77 11.38 2.15
N THR A 111 0.82 12.10 1.58
CA THR A 111 -0.14 11.57 0.62
C THR A 111 -0.45 12.63 -0.44
N GLU A 112 -0.46 12.24 -1.71
CA GLU A 112 -0.74 13.14 -2.82
C GLU A 112 -1.62 12.48 -3.88
N ILE A 113 -2.66 13.20 -4.30
CA ILE A 113 -3.53 12.79 -5.40
C ILE A 113 -3.06 13.46 -6.70
N VAL A 114 -2.77 12.65 -7.71
CA VAL A 114 -2.45 13.11 -9.06
C VAL A 114 -3.61 12.79 -10.01
N ILE A 115 -4.09 13.82 -10.69
CA ILE A 115 -5.13 13.70 -11.72
C ILE A 115 -4.47 13.25 -13.03
N MET A 116 -4.93 12.14 -13.58
CA MET A 116 -4.31 11.50 -14.75
C MET A 116 -4.63 12.23 -16.06
N ALA A 117 -3.63 12.26 -16.96
CA ALA A 117 -3.69 12.83 -18.30
C ALA A 117 -3.33 11.82 -19.41
N GLY A 118 -3.59 10.53 -19.18
CA GLY A 118 -3.28 9.45 -20.12
C GLY A 118 -1.78 9.32 -20.38
N ALA A 119 -1.40 9.38 -21.66
CA ALA A 119 -0.02 9.31 -22.10
C ALA A 119 0.80 10.59 -21.89
N THR A 120 0.17 11.68 -21.42
CA THR A 120 0.88 12.91 -21.05
C THR A 120 1.33 12.81 -19.60
N PRO A 121 2.62 12.95 -19.28
CA PRO A 121 3.08 12.94 -17.90
C PRO A 121 2.52 14.11 -17.09
N VAL A 122 2.21 13.83 -15.81
CA VAL A 122 1.73 14.81 -14.84
C VAL A 122 2.68 14.81 -13.64
N ASN A 123 3.30 15.94 -13.35
CA ASN A 123 4.21 16.08 -12.22
C ASN A 123 3.45 16.02 -10.89
N THR A 124 4.09 15.43 -9.88
CA THR A 124 3.68 15.60 -8.50
C THR A 124 3.84 17.06 -8.07
N VAL A 125 3.01 17.53 -7.15
CA VAL A 125 3.20 18.83 -6.48
C VAL A 125 4.42 18.76 -5.55
N ALA A 126 4.58 17.66 -4.82
CA ALA A 126 5.73 17.44 -3.96
C ALA A 126 7.03 17.36 -4.75
N THR A 127 8.07 18.00 -4.22
CA THR A 127 9.42 18.05 -4.81
C THR A 127 10.48 17.37 -3.94
N ASP A 128 10.06 16.80 -2.82
CA ASP A 128 10.85 16.29 -1.71
C ASP A 128 10.54 14.81 -1.41
N ILE A 129 10.05 14.06 -2.42
CA ILE A 129 9.71 12.65 -2.28
C ILE A 129 10.98 11.83 -2.10
N ASP A 130 11.18 11.23 -0.92
CA ASP A 130 12.34 10.41 -0.56
C ASP A 130 12.09 8.90 -0.76
N PHE A 131 10.89 8.42 -0.44
CA PHE A 131 10.54 7.01 -0.62
C PHE A 131 9.06 6.82 -0.93
N VAL A 132 8.72 6.12 -2.01
CA VAL A 132 7.33 5.79 -2.35
C VAL A 132 6.95 4.50 -1.63
N GLN A 133 5.90 4.57 -0.81
CA GLN A 133 5.36 3.41 -0.09
C GLN A 133 4.40 2.64 -0.99
N TRP A 134 3.38 3.32 -1.53
CA TRP A 134 2.32 2.72 -2.36
C TRP A 134 1.76 3.73 -3.36
N MET A 135 1.22 3.22 -4.47
CA MET A 135 0.42 3.97 -5.43
C MET A 135 -0.84 3.16 -5.76
N HIS A 136 -2.01 3.79 -5.69
CA HIS A 136 -3.27 3.13 -6.03
C HIS A 136 -4.26 4.08 -6.69
N SER A 137 -5.23 3.55 -7.41
CA SER A 137 -6.27 4.38 -8.02
C SER A 137 -7.26 4.86 -6.95
N SER A 138 -7.52 6.16 -6.89
CA SER A 138 -8.59 6.74 -6.06
C SER A 138 -9.89 6.94 -6.85
N VAL A 139 -9.79 7.17 -8.16
CA VAL A 139 -10.93 7.29 -9.09
C VAL A 139 -10.63 6.52 -10.37
N VAL A 140 -11.62 5.76 -10.83
CA VAL A 140 -11.58 4.97 -12.06
C VAL A 140 -12.83 5.23 -12.91
N GLY A 141 -12.68 5.13 -14.22
CA GLY A 141 -13.77 5.16 -15.18
C GLY A 141 -14.53 3.82 -15.24
N THR A 142 -15.29 3.63 -16.31
CA THR A 142 -16.15 2.45 -16.50
C THR A 142 -15.40 1.13 -16.63
N GLY A 143 -14.11 1.15 -16.97
CA GLY A 143 -13.25 -0.04 -17.03
C GLY A 143 -12.85 -0.56 -15.65
N GLY A 144 -12.90 0.27 -14.60
CA GLY A 144 -12.65 -0.13 -13.20
C GLY A 144 -11.19 -0.45 -12.84
N VAL A 145 -10.29 -0.49 -13.83
CA VAL A 145 -8.86 -0.82 -13.69
C VAL A 145 -8.03 0.05 -14.65
N ALA A 146 -6.70 0.02 -14.49
CA ALA A 146 -5.77 0.69 -15.38
C ALA A 146 -5.87 0.09 -16.80
N ALA A 147 -6.12 0.94 -17.79
CA ALA A 147 -6.18 0.53 -19.19
C ALA A 147 -4.79 0.29 -19.78
N GLY A 148 -3.81 1.07 -19.33
CA GLY A 148 -2.39 0.91 -19.63
C GLY A 148 -1.55 0.73 -18.36
N ASN A 149 -0.25 0.65 -18.56
CA ASN A 149 0.71 0.59 -17.48
C ASN A 149 0.94 2.01 -16.93
N ILE A 150 0.68 2.21 -15.64
CA ILE A 150 0.84 3.51 -14.99
C ILE A 150 2.15 3.50 -14.22
N SER A 151 3.04 4.42 -14.58
CA SER A 151 4.38 4.53 -13.99
C SER A 151 4.50 5.83 -13.21
N LEU A 152 4.98 5.72 -11.97
CA LEU A 152 5.52 6.84 -11.20
C LEU A 152 7.04 6.84 -11.38
N ARG A 153 7.57 7.87 -12.05
CA ARG A 153 8.96 7.92 -12.50
C ARG A 153 9.58 9.28 -12.26
N ASN A 154 10.90 9.40 -12.40
CA ASN A 154 11.55 10.71 -12.42
C ASN A 154 11.08 11.54 -13.62
N THR A 155 11.17 12.87 -13.52
CA THR A 155 10.80 13.81 -14.58
C THR A 155 11.64 13.69 -15.87
N ALA A 156 12.79 13.00 -15.82
CA ALA A 156 13.56 12.65 -17.01
C ALA A 156 13.01 11.41 -17.75
N GLY A 157 12.06 10.70 -17.16
CA GLY A 157 11.43 9.51 -17.74
C GLY A 157 12.32 8.27 -17.82
N THR A 158 13.42 8.23 -17.06
CA THR A 158 14.45 7.18 -17.14
C THR A 158 14.38 6.15 -16.01
N VAL A 159 13.82 6.49 -14.86
CA VAL A 159 13.79 5.64 -13.67
C VAL A 159 12.37 5.60 -13.12
N THR A 160 11.80 4.39 -13.04
CA THR A 160 10.48 4.14 -12.44
C THR A 160 10.65 3.73 -10.98
N TYR A 161 9.89 4.37 -10.10
CA TYR A 161 9.90 4.14 -8.65
C TYR A 161 8.73 3.27 -8.22
N GLU A 162 7.55 3.47 -8.80
CA GLU A 162 6.35 2.67 -8.49
C GLU A 162 5.49 2.47 -9.73
N TYR A 163 4.68 1.40 -9.73
CA TYR A 163 4.04 0.92 -10.94
C TYR A 163 2.70 0.22 -10.68
N ILE A 164 1.69 0.56 -11.47
CA ILE A 164 0.43 -0.21 -11.58
C ILE A 164 0.40 -0.84 -12.97
N ALA A 165 0.40 -2.16 -13.02
CA ALA A 165 0.25 -2.90 -14.28
C ALA A 165 -1.14 -2.68 -14.89
N ALA A 166 -1.24 -2.71 -16.22
CA ALA A 166 -2.52 -2.75 -16.92
C ALA A 166 -3.40 -3.89 -16.38
N GLY A 167 -4.69 -3.62 -16.19
CA GLY A 167 -5.64 -4.53 -15.53
C GLY A 167 -5.60 -4.52 -14.00
N GLY A 168 -4.67 -3.77 -13.39
CA GLY A 168 -4.59 -3.56 -11.94
C GLY A 168 -5.16 -2.20 -11.50
N ASN A 169 -5.26 -2.00 -10.18
CA ASN A 169 -5.71 -0.75 -9.57
C ASN A 169 -4.81 -0.28 -8.41
N GLN A 170 -3.75 -1.03 -8.10
CA GLN A 170 -2.79 -0.72 -7.05
C GLN A 170 -1.42 -1.29 -7.40
N SER A 171 -0.38 -0.69 -6.84
CA SER A 171 0.99 -1.17 -6.96
C SER A 171 1.20 -2.45 -6.15
N LEU A 172 1.86 -3.44 -6.76
CA LEU A 172 2.24 -4.69 -6.08
C LEU A 172 3.76 -4.73 -5.90
N SER A 173 4.23 -3.96 -4.93
CA SER A 173 5.64 -3.80 -4.60
C SER A 173 5.86 -4.17 -3.13
N ALA A 174 6.56 -5.28 -2.87
CA ALA A 174 6.87 -5.78 -1.53
C ALA A 174 7.95 -4.96 -0.82
N ARG A 175 7.76 -3.63 -0.76
CA ARG A 175 8.74 -2.66 -0.27
C ARG A 175 8.06 -1.75 0.74
N VAL A 176 8.76 -1.44 1.81
CA VAL A 176 8.29 -0.48 2.82
C VAL A 176 9.50 0.11 3.53
N LYS A 177 9.42 1.40 3.83
CA LYS A 177 10.34 2.08 4.75
C LYS A 177 9.55 2.48 6.00
N VAL A 178 10.14 2.23 7.18
CA VAL A 178 9.52 2.64 8.45
C VAL A 178 9.61 4.17 8.54
N PRO A 179 8.50 4.89 8.74
CA PRO A 179 8.52 6.35 8.88
C PRO A 179 9.37 6.81 10.06
N ALA A 180 9.87 8.04 10.00
CA ALA A 180 10.66 8.62 11.07
C ALA A 180 9.87 8.65 12.39
N GLY A 181 10.54 8.28 13.49
CA GLY A 181 9.92 8.21 14.82
C GLY A 181 8.93 7.05 15.02
N LYS A 182 8.89 6.07 14.11
CA LYS A 182 8.08 4.85 14.23
C LYS A 182 8.95 3.61 14.41
N THR A 183 8.35 2.55 14.95
CA THR A 183 8.96 1.22 15.03
C THR A 183 8.15 0.26 14.15
N GLY A 184 8.83 -0.40 13.21
CA GLY A 184 8.22 -1.42 12.36
C GLY A 184 8.27 -2.81 13.02
N TYR A 185 7.16 -3.54 12.95
CA TYR A 185 7.08 -4.94 13.38
C TYR A 185 6.60 -5.80 12.21
N ILE A 186 7.33 -6.87 11.91
CA ILE A 186 6.91 -7.87 10.93
C ILE A 186 6.15 -8.96 11.69
N MET A 187 4.85 -9.03 11.44
CA MET A 187 3.94 -9.95 12.13
C MET A 187 3.91 -11.35 11.53
N GLY A 188 4.30 -11.48 10.26
CA GLY A 188 4.33 -12.74 9.55
C GLY A 188 4.59 -12.55 8.07
N TRP A 189 4.72 -13.66 7.36
CA TRP A 189 4.83 -13.70 5.91
C TRP A 189 3.83 -14.73 5.39
N GLN A 190 3.08 -14.36 4.34
CA GLN A 190 2.22 -15.25 3.59
C GLN A 190 2.74 -15.32 2.17
N GLY A 191 2.97 -16.53 1.68
CA GLY A 191 3.43 -16.83 0.33
C GLY A 191 2.73 -18.04 -0.26
#